data_AF-A0A645DB47-F1
#
_entry.id   AF-A0A645DB47-F1
#
_cell.length_a   1.000
_cell.length_b   1.000
_cell.length_c   1.000
_cell.angle_alpha   90.00
_cell.angle_beta   90.00
_cell.angle_gamma   90.00
#
_symmetry.space_group_name_H-M   'P 1'
#
loop_
_entity.id
_entity.type
_entity.pdbx_description
1 polymer ?
#
loop_
_entity_poly.entity_id
_entity_poly.type
_entity_poly.pdbx_seq_one_letter_code
_entity_poly.pdbx_strand_id
1 'polypeptide(L)'
;MLNNSFDKAAVEVEKEYFLKYETGKGFERTYGWAWLLKLDEELASWDNPAARQWHENLQPLTGQIVELWREYLPKQTYPNRTGVHPNSAFALGFAIDWARENGNKEFEKELIGKSLDFYGKDTETPAHLEPDGADFFSPSLEIADLMRRILSRDDFEKWLVAFYTQKGIDNISQIPVVSDLDDYQTVHLVGLSFSRVWCMKGIAKSLSEGHPLKLHFEETAQKLLDHALPLVFDGNYGGEHWLASFALMALE
;
A
#
# COMPACT_ATOMS: atom_id res chain seq x y z
N MET A 1 9.04 -21.14 -12.93
CA MET A 1 9.29 -20.45 -11.65
C MET A 1 8.06 -20.54 -10.76
N LEU A 2 6.93 -19.90 -11.12
CA LEU A 2 5.71 -19.88 -10.29
C LEU A 2 5.14 -21.26 -9.92
N ASN A 3 5.12 -22.23 -10.86
CA ASN A 3 4.69 -23.61 -10.56
C ASN A 3 5.46 -24.29 -9.43
N ASN A 4 6.73 -23.93 -9.22
CA ASN A 4 7.54 -24.49 -8.14
C ASN A 4 7.34 -23.71 -6.83
N SER A 5 7.16 -22.40 -6.92
CA SER A 5 6.96 -21.51 -5.76
C SER A 5 5.57 -21.69 -5.12
N PHE A 6 4.54 -21.94 -5.92
CA PHE A 6 3.16 -22.15 -5.48
C PHE A 6 2.76 -23.63 -5.51
N ASP A 7 3.75 -24.53 -5.44
CA ASP A 7 3.47 -25.92 -5.13
C ASP A 7 2.98 -26.05 -3.68
N LYS A 8 1.99 -26.92 -3.47
CA LYS A 8 1.34 -27.06 -2.17
C LYS A 8 2.31 -27.48 -1.06
N ALA A 9 3.30 -28.32 -1.36
CA ALA A 9 4.28 -28.74 -0.35
C ALA A 9 5.23 -27.60 0.02
N ALA A 10 5.63 -26.78 -0.96
CA ALA A 10 6.43 -25.58 -0.71
C ALA A 10 5.68 -24.55 0.14
N VAL A 11 4.40 -24.30 -0.16
CA VAL A 11 3.55 -23.37 0.61
C VAL A 11 3.39 -23.82 2.07
N GLU A 12 3.23 -25.13 2.31
CA GLU A 12 3.12 -25.63 3.70
C GLU A 12 4.43 -25.42 4.47
N VAL A 13 5.59 -25.56 3.83
CA VAL A 13 6.90 -25.25 4.44
C VAL A 13 7.02 -23.77 4.80
N GLU A 14 6.57 -22.87 3.92
CA GLU A 14 6.54 -21.42 4.21
C GLU A 14 5.62 -21.10 5.38
N LYS A 15 4.44 -21.74 5.44
CA LYS A 15 3.52 -21.60 6.57
C LYS A 15 4.14 -22.11 7.87
N GLU A 16 4.85 -23.23 7.84
CA GLU A 16 5.55 -23.78 9.01
C GLU A 16 6.58 -22.80 9.59
N TYR A 17 7.24 -21.99 8.75
CA TYR A 17 8.20 -20.99 9.22
C TYR A 17 7.58 -19.99 10.22
N PHE A 18 6.36 -19.52 9.94
CA PHE A 18 5.63 -18.58 10.82
C PHE A 18 5.19 -19.20 12.15
N LEU A 19 5.08 -20.53 12.21
CA LEU A 19 4.64 -21.27 13.40
C LEU A 19 5.80 -21.79 14.24
N LYS A 20 6.87 -22.23 13.59
CA LYS A 20 7.97 -22.97 14.21
C LYS A 20 8.92 -22.08 15.00
N TYR A 21 9.14 -20.85 14.56
CA TYR A 21 10.10 -19.93 15.16
C TYR A 21 9.39 -18.76 15.83
N GLU A 22 9.81 -18.42 17.06
CA GLU A 22 9.24 -17.30 17.81
C GLU A 22 9.35 -15.98 17.04
N THR A 23 10.47 -15.75 16.36
CA THR A 23 10.68 -14.59 15.50
C THR A 23 9.95 -14.68 14.16
N GLY A 24 9.58 -15.88 13.71
CA GLY A 24 8.87 -16.12 12.46
C GLY A 24 7.51 -15.42 12.44
N LYS A 25 6.81 -15.41 13.58
CA LYS A 25 5.52 -14.72 13.75
C LYS A 25 5.53 -13.23 13.44
N GLY A 26 6.69 -12.57 13.48
CA GLY A 26 6.82 -11.12 13.23
C GLY A 26 7.53 -10.79 11.93
N PHE A 27 8.01 -11.81 11.20
CA PHE A 27 8.74 -11.61 9.95
C PHE A 27 7.88 -10.85 8.94
N GLU A 28 8.46 -9.81 8.32
CA GLU A 28 7.80 -8.96 7.32
C GLU A 28 6.51 -8.24 7.77
N ARG A 29 6.27 -8.17 9.09
CA ARG A 29 5.08 -7.49 9.61
C ARG A 29 5.20 -5.96 9.45
N THR A 30 4.21 -5.25 8.90
CA THR A 30 2.99 -5.72 8.20
C THR A 30 3.13 -5.67 6.67
N TYR A 31 4.31 -5.33 6.15
CA TYR A 31 4.56 -5.11 4.73
C TYR A 31 4.42 -6.38 3.89
N GLY A 32 5.25 -7.40 4.13
CA GLY A 32 5.18 -8.64 3.36
C GLY A 32 3.89 -9.42 3.63
N TRP A 33 3.27 -9.23 4.80
CA TRP A 33 1.92 -9.76 5.04
C TRP A 33 0.91 -9.17 4.08
N ALA A 34 0.91 -7.84 3.90
CA ALA A 34 0.05 -7.15 2.96
C ALA A 34 0.32 -7.57 1.51
N TRP A 35 1.59 -7.68 1.11
CA TRP A 35 1.94 -8.15 -0.22
C TRP A 35 1.55 -9.59 -0.50
N LEU A 36 1.63 -10.48 0.49
CA LEU A 36 1.17 -11.85 0.33
C LEU A 36 -0.35 -11.92 0.14
N LEU A 37 -1.11 -11.09 0.86
CA LEU A 37 -2.55 -10.94 0.63
C LEU A 37 -2.83 -10.36 -0.76
N LYS A 38 -2.14 -9.29 -1.17
CA LYS A 38 -2.30 -8.72 -2.51
C LYS A 38 -1.96 -9.73 -3.62
N LEU A 39 -0.93 -10.55 -3.44
CA LEU A 39 -0.61 -11.64 -4.37
C LEU A 39 -1.77 -12.63 -4.51
N ASP A 40 -2.37 -13.04 -3.40
CA ASP A 40 -3.52 -13.94 -3.41
C ASP A 40 -4.76 -13.31 -4.08
N GLU A 41 -4.99 -12.01 -3.87
CA GLU A 41 -6.03 -11.23 -4.56
C GLU A 41 -5.83 -11.22 -6.08
N GLU A 42 -4.60 -10.98 -6.55
CA GLU A 42 -4.25 -11.03 -7.98
C GLU A 42 -4.45 -12.44 -8.56
N LEU A 43 -4.06 -13.49 -7.83
CA LEU A 43 -4.27 -14.87 -8.28
C LEU A 43 -5.76 -15.24 -8.37
N ALA A 44 -6.60 -14.70 -7.48
CA ALA A 44 -8.03 -14.94 -7.47
C ALA A 44 -8.74 -14.30 -8.69
N SER A 45 -8.31 -13.10 -9.08
CA SER A 45 -8.93 -12.34 -10.19
C SER A 45 -8.34 -12.68 -11.58
N TRP A 46 -7.16 -13.30 -11.62
CA TRP A 46 -6.51 -13.65 -12.89
C TRP A 46 -7.22 -14.81 -13.60
N ASP A 47 -7.84 -14.53 -14.75
CA ASP A 47 -8.45 -15.57 -15.60
C ASP A 47 -7.41 -16.45 -16.30
N ASN A 48 -6.81 -17.35 -15.51
CA ASN A 48 -5.84 -18.34 -15.96
C ASN A 48 -6.02 -19.65 -15.16
N PRO A 49 -6.10 -20.82 -15.82
CA PRO A 49 -6.21 -22.11 -15.11
C PRO A 49 -5.09 -22.38 -14.10
N ALA A 50 -3.86 -21.93 -14.38
CA ALA A 50 -2.74 -22.08 -13.46
C ALA A 50 -2.87 -21.14 -12.26
N ALA A 51 -3.35 -19.91 -12.46
CA ALA A 51 -3.58 -18.95 -11.37
C ALA A 51 -4.62 -19.47 -10.37
N ARG A 52 -5.71 -20.08 -10.87
CA ARG A 52 -6.71 -20.75 -10.01
C ARG A 52 -6.07 -21.84 -9.15
N GLN A 53 -5.20 -22.67 -9.73
CA GLN A 53 -4.50 -23.70 -8.96
C GLN A 53 -3.52 -23.12 -7.94
N TRP A 54 -2.81 -22.04 -8.28
CA TRP A 54 -1.89 -21.37 -7.37
C TRP A 54 -2.63 -20.68 -6.22
N HIS A 55 -3.75 -20.01 -6.50
CA HIS A 55 -4.63 -19.43 -5.48
C HIS A 55 -5.10 -20.49 -4.48
N GLU A 56 -5.60 -21.63 -4.97
CA GLU A 56 -5.98 -22.77 -4.11
C GLU A 56 -4.82 -23.29 -3.25
N ASN A 57 -3.62 -23.40 -3.84
CA ASN A 57 -2.43 -23.87 -3.13
C ASN A 57 -1.94 -22.86 -2.08
N LEU A 58 -2.17 -21.57 -2.27
CA LEU A 58 -1.71 -20.49 -1.39
C LEU A 58 -2.57 -20.34 -0.12
N GLN A 59 -3.82 -20.84 -0.15
CA GLN A 59 -4.79 -20.71 0.94
C GLN A 59 -4.30 -21.07 2.35
N PRO A 60 -3.49 -22.14 2.56
CA PRO A 60 -2.97 -22.44 3.89
C PRO A 60 -2.10 -21.32 4.47
N LEU A 61 -1.29 -20.67 3.62
CA LEU A 61 -0.38 -19.62 4.03
C LEU A 61 -1.11 -18.28 4.21
N THR A 62 -2.04 -17.92 3.31
CA THR A 62 -2.86 -16.71 3.47
C THR A 62 -3.74 -16.80 4.72
N GLY A 63 -4.33 -17.97 4.99
CA GLY A 63 -5.04 -18.24 6.23
C GLY A 63 -4.17 -18.03 7.47
N GLN A 64 -2.91 -18.48 7.44
CA GLN A 64 -1.96 -18.24 8.54
C GLN A 64 -1.64 -16.75 8.74
N ILE A 65 -1.50 -15.99 7.65
CA ILE A 65 -1.25 -14.55 7.72
C ILE A 65 -2.46 -13.79 8.29
N VAL A 66 -3.69 -14.18 7.92
CA VAL A 66 -4.91 -13.58 8.50
C VAL A 66 -4.97 -13.80 10.00
N GLU A 67 -4.64 -15.00 10.49
CA GLU A 67 -4.59 -15.26 11.93
C GLU A 67 -3.50 -14.43 12.64
N LEU A 68 -2.34 -14.22 12.00
CA LEU A 68 -1.29 -13.34 12.53
C LEU A 68 -1.73 -11.87 12.59
N TRP A 69 -2.45 -11.40 11.57
CA TRP A 69 -3.07 -10.07 11.59
C TRP A 69 -4.06 -9.93 12.75
N ARG A 70 -4.97 -10.89 12.92
CA ARG A 70 -5.95 -10.91 14.02
C ARG A 70 -5.30 -10.92 15.40
N GLU A 71 -4.19 -11.66 15.55
CA GLU A 71 -3.41 -11.64 16.79
C GLU A 71 -2.69 -10.29 17.02
N TYR A 72 -2.28 -9.62 15.95
CA TYR A 72 -1.48 -8.40 16.01
C TYR A 72 -2.29 -7.11 16.14
N LEU A 73 -3.42 -6.97 15.43
CA LEU A 73 -4.23 -5.75 15.39
C LEU A 73 -4.57 -5.22 16.79
N PRO A 74 -5.00 -6.04 17.78
CA PRO A 74 -5.28 -5.55 19.14
C PRO A 74 -4.03 -5.10 19.89
N LYS A 75 -2.84 -5.62 19.54
CA LYS A 75 -1.56 -5.31 20.20
C LYS A 75 -0.95 -4.00 19.71
N GLN A 76 -1.26 -3.58 18.48
CA GLN A 76 -0.65 -2.37 17.90
C GLN A 76 -1.34 -1.11 18.44
N THR A 77 -0.75 -0.44 19.42
CA THR A 77 -1.35 0.78 20.01
C THR A 77 -1.30 1.99 19.08
N TYR A 78 -0.24 2.14 18.29
CA TYR A 78 -0.02 3.30 17.43
C TYR A 78 0.19 2.87 15.98
N PRO A 79 -0.32 3.64 15.00
CA PRO A 79 0.01 3.40 13.61
C PRO A 79 1.48 3.76 13.35
N ASN A 80 2.10 3.03 12.42
CA ASN A 80 3.39 3.43 11.88
C ASN A 80 3.16 4.23 10.58
N ARG A 81 3.68 5.46 10.56
CA ARG A 81 3.50 6.45 9.49
C ARG A 81 4.78 6.69 8.67
N THR A 82 5.79 5.83 8.76
CA THR A 82 7.02 5.99 7.96
C THR A 82 6.70 5.83 6.47
N GLY A 83 7.42 6.49 5.57
CA GLY A 83 7.27 6.29 4.12
C GLY A 83 8.02 5.06 3.59
N VAL A 84 8.21 4.05 4.44
CA VAL A 84 8.89 2.79 4.12
C VAL A 84 8.07 1.60 4.63
N HIS A 85 8.60 0.39 4.44
CA HIS A 85 7.98 -0.92 4.68
C HIS A 85 6.93 -0.99 5.81
N PRO A 86 7.20 -0.61 7.07
CA PRO A 86 6.24 -0.82 8.15
C PRO A 86 5.06 0.16 8.15
N ASN A 87 4.84 0.96 7.09
CA ASN A 87 3.68 1.84 6.95
C ASN A 87 2.37 1.07 7.15
N SER A 88 1.64 1.44 8.20
CA SER A 88 0.41 0.73 8.58
C SER A 88 -0.75 1.05 7.66
N ALA A 89 -0.81 2.25 7.07
CA ALA A 89 -1.90 2.63 6.17
C ALA A 89 -1.87 1.83 4.86
N PHE A 90 -0.67 1.70 4.26
CA PHE A 90 -0.42 0.84 3.10
C PHE A 90 -0.89 -0.59 3.37
N ALA A 91 -0.39 -1.18 4.46
CA ALA A 91 -0.66 -2.58 4.77
C ALA A 91 -2.15 -2.87 5.07
N LEU A 92 -2.82 -1.94 5.76
CA LEU A 92 -4.27 -2.02 6.01
C LEU A 92 -5.07 -1.88 4.72
N GLY A 93 -4.66 -1.00 3.80
CA GLY A 93 -5.33 -0.80 2.51
C GLY A 93 -5.40 -2.09 1.69
N PHE A 94 -4.25 -2.75 1.51
CA PHE A 94 -4.17 -4.03 0.81
C PHE A 94 -4.94 -5.15 1.51
N ALA A 95 -4.83 -5.25 2.84
CA ALA A 95 -5.56 -6.27 3.58
C ALA A 95 -7.09 -6.10 3.47
N ILE A 96 -7.59 -4.85 3.38
CA ILE A 96 -9.02 -4.55 3.18
C ILE A 96 -9.48 -4.97 1.78
N ASP A 97 -8.70 -4.64 0.74
CA ASP A 97 -9.02 -5.05 -0.64
C ASP A 97 -9.09 -6.57 -0.76
N TRP A 98 -8.08 -7.27 -0.24
CA TRP A 98 -8.07 -8.73 -0.21
C TRP A 98 -9.27 -9.31 0.55
N ALA A 99 -9.60 -8.75 1.73
CA ALA A 99 -10.73 -9.21 2.52
C ALA A 99 -12.06 -9.03 1.80
N ARG A 100 -12.21 -7.96 1.01
CA ARG A 100 -13.39 -7.71 0.18
C ARG A 100 -13.50 -8.70 -0.97
N GLU A 101 -12.40 -8.90 -1.70
CA GLU A 101 -12.35 -9.82 -2.84
C GLU A 101 -12.66 -11.26 -2.41
N ASN A 102 -12.12 -11.69 -1.26
CA ASN A 102 -12.32 -13.03 -0.70
C ASN A 102 -13.60 -13.17 0.14
N GLY A 103 -14.42 -12.11 0.25
CA GLY A 103 -15.66 -12.14 1.02
C GLY A 103 -15.50 -12.32 2.54
N ASN A 104 -14.30 -12.08 3.09
CA ASN A 104 -14.01 -12.21 4.52
C ASN A 104 -14.48 -10.97 5.32
N LYS A 105 -15.79 -10.91 5.57
CA LYS A 105 -16.45 -9.76 6.21
C LYS A 105 -16.06 -9.51 7.65
N GLU A 106 -15.67 -10.55 8.39
CA GLU A 106 -15.19 -10.38 9.77
C GLU A 106 -13.83 -9.70 9.79
N PHE A 107 -12.89 -10.17 8.96
CA PHE A 107 -11.56 -9.56 8.87
C PHE A 107 -11.62 -8.15 8.30
N GLU A 108 -12.44 -7.91 7.28
CA GLU A 108 -12.71 -6.55 6.75
C GLU A 108 -13.14 -5.59 7.88
N LYS A 109 -14.07 -6.03 8.74
CA LYS A 109 -14.56 -5.22 9.86
C LYS A 109 -13.46 -4.91 10.89
N GLU A 110 -12.60 -5.87 11.21
CA GLU A 110 -11.48 -5.69 12.13
C GLU A 110 -10.47 -4.65 11.59
N LEU A 111 -10.14 -4.74 10.29
CA LEU A 111 -9.23 -3.82 9.61
C LEU A 111 -9.80 -2.40 9.52
N ILE A 112 -11.09 -2.26 9.17
CA ILE A 112 -11.77 -0.96 9.13
C ILE A 112 -11.81 -0.34 10.53
N GLY A 113 -12.15 -1.12 11.56
CA GLY A 113 -12.15 -0.66 12.95
C GLY A 113 -10.78 -0.11 13.36
N LYS A 114 -9.70 -0.85 13.07
CA LYS A 114 -8.34 -0.41 13.36
C LYS A 114 -7.95 0.86 12.60
N SER A 115 -8.34 0.96 11.34
CA SER A 115 -8.06 2.11 10.48
C SER A 115 -8.72 3.39 11.04
N LEU A 116 -9.98 3.29 11.47
CA LEU A 116 -10.70 4.38 12.10
C LEU A 116 -10.11 4.78 13.46
N ASP A 117 -9.68 3.81 14.28
CA ASP A 117 -8.99 4.06 15.55
C ASP A 117 -7.68 4.83 15.36
N PHE A 118 -6.93 4.51 14.30
CA PHE A 118 -5.64 5.12 14.00
C PHE A 118 -5.73 6.51 13.36
N TYR A 119 -6.64 6.69 12.40
CA TYR A 119 -6.61 7.84 11.50
C TYR A 119 -7.92 8.62 11.43
N GLY A 120 -9.01 8.10 12.00
CA GLY A 120 -10.35 8.71 11.90
C GLY A 120 -10.46 10.09 12.53
N LYS A 121 -9.52 10.46 13.42
CA LYS A 121 -9.46 11.77 14.09
C LYS A 121 -8.23 12.60 13.69
N ASP A 122 -7.42 12.12 12.75
CA ASP A 122 -6.24 12.85 12.31
C ASP A 122 -6.65 14.14 11.61
N THR A 123 -5.96 15.24 11.95
CA THR A 123 -6.15 16.57 11.37
C THR A 123 -4.78 17.21 11.18
N GLU A 124 -4.67 18.13 10.23
CA GLU A 124 -3.43 18.88 9.95
C GLU A 124 -2.18 18.01 9.87
N THR A 125 -2.26 16.89 9.12
CA THR A 125 -1.15 15.96 8.93
C THR A 125 0.11 16.70 8.50
N PRO A 126 1.30 16.36 9.03
CA PRO A 126 2.54 17.10 8.78
C PRO A 126 3.15 16.80 7.39
N ALA A 127 2.33 16.74 6.34
CA ALA A 127 2.73 16.49 4.95
C ALA A 127 3.74 17.52 4.39
N HIS A 128 3.88 18.67 5.05
CA HIS A 128 4.91 19.67 4.73
C HIS A 128 6.34 19.25 5.15
N LEU A 129 6.49 18.13 5.85
CA LEU A 129 7.78 17.53 6.21
C LEU A 129 8.18 16.39 5.26
N GLU A 130 7.30 15.99 4.33
CA GLU A 130 7.63 14.97 3.34
C GLU A 130 8.51 15.53 2.20
N PRO A 131 9.32 14.71 1.52
CA PRO A 131 9.66 13.33 1.88
C PRO A 131 10.80 13.23 2.90
N ASP A 132 10.89 12.09 3.59
CA ASP A 132 12.13 11.60 4.19
C ASP A 132 13.04 11.02 3.07
N GLY A 133 14.35 11.02 3.27
CA GLY A 133 15.32 10.54 2.28
C GLY A 133 15.24 9.04 1.99
N ALA A 134 14.53 8.28 2.83
CA ALA A 134 14.30 6.85 2.64
C ALA A 134 12.94 6.53 1.99
N ASP A 135 12.09 7.52 1.74
CA ASP A 135 10.69 7.28 1.40
C ASP A 135 10.52 6.68 0.00
N PHE A 136 9.73 5.61 -0.07
CA PHE A 136 9.09 5.12 -1.30
C PHE A 136 7.56 5.12 -1.20
N PHE A 137 7.02 5.48 -0.03
CA PHE A 137 5.62 5.82 0.19
C PHE A 137 5.53 7.28 0.64
N SER A 138 4.42 7.94 0.31
CA SER A 138 4.06 9.22 0.93
C SER A 138 3.19 8.93 2.15
N PRO A 139 3.68 9.13 3.39
CA PRO A 139 2.91 8.87 4.61
C PRO A 139 1.49 9.42 4.60
N SER A 140 1.32 10.69 4.25
CA SER A 140 0.01 11.33 4.28
C SER A 140 -0.92 10.80 3.21
N LEU A 141 -0.40 10.50 2.01
CA LEU A 141 -1.21 9.98 0.92
C LEU A 141 -1.62 8.53 1.14
N GLU A 142 -0.77 7.69 1.72
CA GLU A 142 -1.15 6.32 2.13
C GLU A 142 -2.33 6.34 3.10
N ILE A 143 -2.31 7.26 4.08
CA ILE A 143 -3.42 7.43 5.02
C ILE A 143 -4.68 7.88 4.27
N ALA A 144 -4.59 8.90 3.41
CA ALA A 144 -5.75 9.36 2.65
C ALA A 144 -6.28 8.30 1.69
N ASP A 145 -5.40 7.49 1.08
CA ASP A 145 -5.75 6.35 0.24
C ASP A 145 -6.49 5.25 1.03
N LEU A 146 -6.04 4.95 2.25
CA LEU A 146 -6.77 4.06 3.16
C LEU A 146 -8.15 4.63 3.51
N MET A 147 -8.22 5.90 3.89
CA MET A 147 -9.47 6.51 4.36
C MET A 147 -10.53 6.59 3.26
N ARG A 148 -10.15 6.84 1.99
CA ARG A 148 -11.10 6.80 0.86
C ARG A 148 -11.71 5.42 0.61
N ARG A 149 -11.05 4.34 1.06
CA ARG A 149 -11.53 2.96 0.88
C ARG A 149 -12.62 2.62 1.89
N ILE A 150 -12.66 3.29 3.03
CA ILE A 150 -13.48 2.89 4.19
C ILE A 150 -14.57 3.89 4.55
N LEU A 151 -14.40 5.17 4.22
CA LEU A 151 -15.40 6.20 4.46
C LEU A 151 -16.39 6.31 3.30
N SER A 152 -17.60 6.77 3.60
CA SER A 152 -18.52 7.25 2.57
C SER A 152 -17.90 8.46 1.85
N ARG A 153 -18.32 8.75 0.61
CA ARG A 153 -17.81 9.92 -0.13
C ARG A 153 -17.91 11.22 0.67
N ASP A 154 -19.08 11.49 1.25
CA ASP A 154 -19.35 12.73 2.00
C ASP A 154 -18.52 12.82 3.29
N ASP A 155 -18.29 11.69 3.97
CA ASP A 155 -17.46 11.66 5.17
C ASP A 155 -15.98 11.76 4.83
N PHE A 156 -15.56 11.15 3.72
CA PHE A 156 -14.19 11.23 3.22
C PHE A 156 -13.81 12.66 2.83
N GLU A 157 -14.68 13.37 2.08
CA GLU A 157 -14.42 14.77 1.71
C GLU A 157 -14.26 15.67 2.93
N LYS A 158 -15.15 15.52 3.93
CA LYS A 158 -15.05 16.28 5.20
C LYS A 158 -13.78 15.95 5.97
N TRP A 159 -13.44 14.66 6.05
CA TRP A 159 -12.23 14.21 6.72
C TRP A 159 -10.97 14.73 6.00
N LEU A 160 -10.93 14.66 4.68
CA LEU A 160 -9.79 15.08 3.86
C LEU A 160 -9.50 16.58 4.00
N VAL A 161 -10.55 17.41 4.07
CA VAL A 161 -10.42 18.86 4.30
C VAL A 161 -9.81 19.18 5.66
N ALA A 162 -10.15 18.41 6.70
CA ALA A 162 -9.55 18.58 8.03
C ALA A 162 -8.14 17.97 8.11
N PHE A 163 -7.88 16.93 7.33
CA PHE A 163 -6.63 16.18 7.34
C PHE A 163 -5.47 16.95 6.74
N TYR A 164 -5.66 17.66 5.62
CA TYR A 164 -4.60 18.41 4.95
C TYR A 164 -4.65 19.91 5.21
N THR A 165 -3.47 20.51 5.38
CA THR A 165 -3.28 21.96 5.21
C THR A 165 -2.90 22.26 3.76
N GLN A 166 -3.15 23.49 3.28
CA GLN A 166 -2.70 23.90 1.94
C GLN A 166 -1.19 23.72 1.76
N LYS A 167 -0.39 24.10 2.77
CA LYS A 167 1.07 23.91 2.76
C LYS A 167 1.45 22.43 2.62
N GLY A 168 0.69 21.53 3.24
CA GLY A 168 0.88 20.08 3.09
C GLY A 168 0.65 19.63 1.65
N ILE A 169 -0.49 20.01 1.06
CA ILE A 169 -0.84 19.70 -0.34
C ILE A 169 0.22 20.23 -1.30
N ASP A 170 0.63 21.48 -1.15
CA ASP A 170 1.62 22.11 -2.03
C ASP A 170 2.96 21.34 -2.03
N ASN A 171 3.35 20.83 -0.86
CA ASN A 171 4.60 20.11 -0.66
C ASN A 171 4.58 18.69 -1.25
N ILE A 172 3.54 17.90 -0.99
CA ILE A 172 3.43 16.53 -1.55
C ILE A 172 3.17 16.54 -3.06
N SER A 173 2.77 17.69 -3.62
CA SER A 173 2.57 17.88 -5.06
C SER A 173 3.86 18.18 -5.83
N GLN A 174 5.00 18.33 -5.15
CA GLN A 174 6.30 18.51 -5.80
C GLN A 174 6.87 17.18 -6.29
N ILE A 175 7.62 17.23 -7.39
CA ILE A 175 8.41 16.09 -7.87
C ILE A 175 9.58 15.87 -6.89
N PRO A 176 9.74 14.68 -6.30
CA PRO A 176 10.90 14.36 -5.46
C PRO A 176 12.20 14.50 -6.25
N VAL A 177 13.22 15.10 -5.63
CA VAL A 177 14.55 15.20 -6.23
C VAL A 177 15.33 13.92 -5.92
N VAL A 178 15.68 13.17 -6.96
CA VAL A 178 16.51 11.96 -6.86
C VAL A 178 17.95 12.33 -7.20
N SER A 179 18.85 12.31 -6.21
CA SER A 179 20.24 12.74 -6.40
C SER A 179 21.13 11.67 -7.05
N ASP A 180 20.82 10.40 -6.80
CA ASP A 180 21.58 9.25 -7.30
C ASP A 180 20.62 8.08 -7.55
N LEU A 181 20.63 7.52 -8.77
CA LEU A 181 19.79 6.38 -9.15
C LEU A 181 20.47 5.04 -8.87
N ASP A 182 21.78 5.04 -8.61
CA ASP A 182 22.56 3.84 -8.33
C ASP A 182 22.60 3.52 -6.82
N ASP A 183 22.31 4.50 -5.97
CA ASP A 183 22.19 4.29 -4.53
C ASP A 183 20.85 3.62 -4.19
N TYR A 184 20.95 2.48 -3.49
CA TYR A 184 19.82 1.62 -3.14
C TYR A 184 18.79 2.30 -2.25
N GLN A 185 19.12 3.39 -1.57
CA GLN A 185 18.19 4.12 -0.73
C GLN A 185 17.58 5.31 -1.48
N THR A 186 18.37 6.15 -2.16
CA THR A 186 17.82 7.33 -2.83
C THR A 186 16.95 6.98 -4.04
N VAL A 187 17.16 5.80 -4.65
CA VAL A 187 16.24 5.27 -5.69
C VAL A 187 14.81 5.05 -5.18
N HIS A 188 14.61 4.93 -3.85
CA HIS A 188 13.27 4.88 -3.26
C HIS A 188 12.39 6.06 -3.65
N LEU A 189 12.98 7.24 -3.86
CA LEU A 189 12.25 8.46 -4.25
C LEU A 189 11.62 8.37 -5.66
N VAL A 190 12.11 7.45 -6.51
CA VAL A 190 11.42 7.08 -7.75
C VAL A 190 10.12 6.33 -7.41
N GLY A 191 10.19 5.35 -6.51
CA GLY A 191 9.03 4.63 -5.99
C GLY A 191 8.02 5.55 -5.29
N LEU A 192 8.50 6.54 -4.54
CA LEU A 192 7.67 7.58 -3.93
C LEU A 192 6.85 8.33 -4.98
N SER A 193 7.44 8.62 -6.15
CA SER A 193 6.69 9.27 -7.22
C SER A 193 5.53 8.39 -7.67
N PHE A 194 5.75 7.09 -7.85
CA PHE A 194 4.67 6.15 -8.20
C PHE A 194 3.63 5.98 -7.09
N SER A 195 4.04 5.87 -5.82
CA SER A 195 3.07 5.79 -4.72
C SER A 195 2.22 7.06 -4.64
N ARG A 196 2.82 8.24 -4.83
CA ARG A 196 2.09 9.52 -4.88
C ARG A 196 1.07 9.51 -6.01
N VAL A 197 1.45 9.08 -7.22
CA VAL A 197 0.56 8.97 -8.38
C VAL A 197 -0.62 8.06 -8.06
N TRP A 198 -0.34 6.85 -7.58
CA TRP A 198 -1.35 5.86 -7.24
C TRP A 198 -2.37 6.39 -6.23
N CYS A 199 -1.90 6.92 -5.10
CA CYS A 199 -2.78 7.47 -4.08
C CYS A 199 -3.55 8.70 -4.57
N MET A 200 -2.89 9.64 -5.27
CA MET A 200 -3.55 10.85 -5.80
C MET A 200 -4.67 10.50 -6.78
N LYS A 201 -4.44 9.56 -7.70
CA LYS A 201 -5.48 9.05 -8.61
C LYS A 201 -6.63 8.41 -7.84
N GLY A 202 -6.32 7.54 -6.87
CA GLY A 202 -7.32 6.90 -6.02
C GLY A 202 -8.19 7.91 -5.28
N ILE A 203 -7.55 8.91 -4.65
CA ILE A 203 -8.23 9.99 -3.93
C ILE A 203 -9.12 10.79 -4.88
N ALA A 204 -8.59 11.25 -6.01
CA ALA A 204 -9.35 12.02 -6.99
C ALA A 204 -10.60 11.27 -7.50
N LYS A 205 -10.49 9.97 -7.78
CA LYS A 205 -11.63 9.11 -8.18
C LYS A 205 -12.75 9.07 -7.13
N SER A 206 -12.41 9.17 -5.84
CA SER A 206 -13.37 9.19 -4.74
C SER A 206 -14.02 10.56 -4.50
N LEU A 207 -13.47 11.64 -5.05
CA LEU A 207 -13.98 13.01 -4.87
C LEU A 207 -15.11 13.36 -5.86
N SER A 208 -16.01 14.24 -5.43
CA SER A 208 -17.03 14.85 -6.27
C SER A 208 -16.40 15.74 -7.36
N GLU A 209 -17.10 15.88 -8.49
CA GLU A 209 -16.60 16.65 -9.65
C GLU A 209 -16.22 18.10 -9.33
N GLY A 210 -16.91 18.72 -8.36
CA GLY A 210 -16.63 20.10 -7.94
C GLY A 210 -15.57 20.25 -6.85
N HIS A 211 -15.01 19.14 -6.34
CA HIS A 211 -14.05 19.22 -5.23
C HIS A 211 -12.70 19.77 -5.74
N PRO A 212 -12.12 20.81 -5.09
CA PRO A 212 -10.93 21.50 -5.61
C PRO A 212 -9.70 20.58 -5.74
N LEU A 213 -9.56 19.58 -4.87
CA LEU A 213 -8.45 18.62 -4.94
C LEU A 213 -8.56 17.59 -6.06
N LYS A 214 -9.72 17.40 -6.68
CA LYS A 214 -9.90 16.37 -7.72
C LYS A 214 -9.01 16.66 -8.93
N LEU A 215 -9.23 17.80 -9.59
CA LEU A 215 -8.44 18.21 -10.75
C LEU A 215 -6.97 18.41 -10.39
N HIS A 216 -6.70 19.01 -9.21
CA HIS A 216 -5.33 19.23 -8.74
C HIS A 216 -4.55 17.91 -8.63
N PHE A 217 -5.13 16.87 -8.03
CA PHE A 217 -4.48 15.57 -7.90
C PHE A 217 -4.39 14.80 -9.22
N GLU A 218 -5.38 14.90 -10.11
CA GLU A 218 -5.31 14.32 -11.45
C GLU A 218 -4.13 14.90 -12.26
N GLU A 219 -4.01 16.23 -12.30
CA GLU A 219 -2.92 16.90 -13.02
C GLU A 219 -1.55 16.66 -12.38
N THR A 220 -1.49 16.65 -11.05
CA THR A 220 -0.24 16.41 -10.31
C THR A 220 0.23 14.97 -10.48
N ALA A 221 -0.68 14.01 -10.40
CA ALA A 221 -0.39 12.60 -10.65
C ALA A 221 0.14 12.41 -12.08
N GLN A 222 -0.45 13.06 -13.09
CA GLN A 222 0.06 12.94 -14.45
C GLN A 222 1.50 13.48 -14.59
N LYS A 223 1.79 14.65 -13.99
CA LYS A 223 3.13 15.25 -14.00
C LYS A 223 4.18 14.35 -13.32
N LEU A 224 3.83 13.77 -12.17
CA LEU A 224 4.71 12.84 -11.44
C LEU A 224 4.97 11.57 -12.25
N LEU A 225 3.93 11.02 -12.88
CA LEU A 225 4.03 9.81 -13.70
C LEU A 225 4.91 10.03 -14.92
N ASP A 226 4.72 11.14 -15.65
CA ASP A 226 5.51 11.47 -16.84
C ASP A 226 7.00 11.63 -16.51
N HIS A 227 7.32 12.13 -15.31
CA HIS A 227 8.69 12.25 -14.83
C HIS A 227 9.29 10.92 -14.35
N ALA A 228 8.51 10.11 -13.63
CA ALA A 228 9.02 8.89 -12.98
C ALA A 228 9.10 7.69 -13.94
N LEU A 229 8.19 7.57 -14.91
CA LEU A 229 8.10 6.40 -15.79
C LEU A 229 9.39 6.12 -16.59
N PRO A 230 10.09 7.13 -17.16
CA PRO A 230 11.38 6.89 -17.82
C PRO A 230 12.44 6.29 -16.87
N LEU A 231 12.40 6.67 -15.59
CA LEU A 231 13.41 6.28 -14.60
C LEU A 231 13.30 4.82 -14.14
N VAL A 232 12.21 4.11 -14.46
CA VAL A 232 12.00 2.69 -14.09
C VAL A 232 13.09 1.79 -14.68
N PHE A 233 13.59 2.14 -15.87
CA PHE A 233 14.54 1.33 -16.64
C PHE A 233 15.93 1.97 -16.74
N ASP A 234 16.15 3.12 -16.10
CA ASP A 234 17.39 3.89 -16.19
C ASP A 234 18.36 3.60 -15.02
N GLY A 235 17.97 2.78 -14.03
CA GLY A 235 18.76 2.47 -12.83
C GLY A 235 19.35 1.06 -12.79
N ASN A 236 20.04 0.72 -11.70
CA ASN A 236 20.55 -0.62 -11.41
C ASN A 236 19.48 -1.52 -10.75
N TYR A 237 19.76 -2.82 -10.61
CA TYR A 237 18.88 -3.84 -9.99
C TYR A 237 18.18 -3.39 -8.69
N GLY A 238 18.80 -2.50 -7.91
CA GLY A 238 18.25 -1.93 -6.67
C GLY A 238 16.87 -1.28 -6.80
N GLY A 239 16.54 -0.69 -7.95
CA GLY A 239 15.21 -0.17 -8.24
C GLY A 239 14.34 -1.13 -9.06
N GLU A 240 14.92 -1.76 -10.09
CA GLU A 240 14.16 -2.46 -11.13
C GLU A 240 13.26 -3.59 -10.62
N HIS A 241 13.65 -4.30 -9.55
CA HIS A 241 12.94 -5.50 -9.09
C HIS A 241 11.63 -5.22 -8.35
N TRP A 242 11.41 -4.01 -7.83
CA TRP A 242 10.18 -3.65 -7.08
C TRP A 242 9.46 -2.44 -7.69
N LEU A 243 10.16 -1.52 -8.38
CA LEU A 243 9.56 -0.35 -9.00
C LEU A 243 8.48 -0.71 -10.03
N ALA A 244 8.62 -1.85 -10.72
CA ALA A 244 7.63 -2.31 -11.69
C ALA A 244 6.23 -2.50 -11.07
N SER A 245 6.15 -3.04 -9.85
CA SER A 245 4.87 -3.22 -9.15
C SER A 245 4.22 -1.87 -8.82
N PHE A 246 5.02 -0.89 -8.39
CA PHE A 246 4.54 0.46 -8.11
C PHE A 246 4.15 1.23 -9.36
N ALA A 247 4.92 1.09 -10.44
CA ALA A 247 4.58 1.68 -11.74
C ALA A 247 3.25 1.13 -12.26
N LEU A 248 2.99 -0.17 -12.11
CA LEU A 248 1.71 -0.76 -12.49
C LEU A 248 0.54 -0.14 -11.71
N MET A 249 0.64 -0.08 -10.37
CA MET A 249 -0.38 0.56 -9.53
C MET A 249 -0.59 2.04 -9.87
N ALA A 250 0.47 2.75 -10.27
CA ALA A 250 0.40 4.14 -10.69
C ALA A 250 -0.27 4.33 -12.06
N LEU A 251 -0.32 3.29 -12.91
CA LEU A 251 -0.92 3.35 -14.24
C LEU A 251 -2.43 3.10 -14.23
N GLU A 252 -2.95 2.34 -13.25
CA GLU A 252 -4.38 2.05 -13.03
C GLU A 252 -5.23 3.26 -12.61
#